data_AF-A0A3B0W5S2-F1
#
_entry.id   AF-A0A3B0W5S2-F1
#
_cell.length_a   1.000
_cell.length_b   1.000
_cell.length_c   1.000
_cell.angle_alpha   90.00
_cell.angle_beta   90.00
_cell.angle_gamma   90.00
#
_symmetry.space_group_name_H-M   'P 1'
#
loop_
_entity.id
_entity.type
_entity.pdbx_description
1 polymer ?
#
loop_
_entity_poly.entity_id
_entity_poly.type
_entity_poly.pdbx_seq_one_letter_code
_entity_poly.pdbx_strand_id
1 'polypeptide(L)' 'MGKAAIEQFSKILAQECDNQSVNVQTITPPPMHTPLRAKAWPAENPGSLAKPLDVAALYLDALIQ' A
#
# COMPACT_ATOMS: atom_id res chain seq x y z
N MET A 1 -3.26 6.72 13.67
CA MET A 1 -3.57 8.10 13.25
C MET A 1 -3.08 8.40 11.84
N GLY A 2 -1.76 8.46 11.57
CA GLY A 2 -1.25 8.91 10.26
C GLY A 2 -1.74 8.12 9.04
N LYS A 3 -1.79 6.79 9.08
CA LYS A 3 -2.24 5.96 7.94
C LYS A 3 -3.75 6.01 7.69
N ALA A 4 -4.55 6.04 8.76
CA ALA A 4 -6.00 6.21 8.66
C ALA A 4 -6.40 7.56 8.02
N ALA A 5 -5.66 8.63 8.31
CA ALA A 5 -5.88 9.92 7.65
C ALA A 5 -5.59 9.86 6.15
N ILE A 6 -4.55 9.13 5.73
CA ILE A 6 -4.23 8.93 4.30
C ILE A 6 -5.33 8.14 3.60
N GLU A 7 -5.85 7.07 4.22
CA GLU A 7 -6.97 6.30 3.67
C GLU A 7 -8.21 7.17 3.48
N GLN A 8 -8.55 8.01 4.47
CA GLN A 8 -9.70 8.90 4.37
C GLN A 8 -9.50 9.97 3.30
N PHE A 9 -8.30 10.56 3.22
CA PHE A 9 -7.96 11.52 2.19
C PHE A 9 -8.09 10.92 0.79
N SER A 10 -7.58 9.72 0.56
CA SER A 10 -7.70 9.04 -0.73
C SER A 10 -9.15 8.78 -1.13
N LYS A 11 -10.03 8.48 -0.18
CA LYS A 11 -11.46 8.28 -0.47
C LYS A 11 -12.14 9.57 -0.91
N ILE A 12 -11.85 10.68 -0.23
CA ILE A 12 -12.37 12.00 -0.60
C ILE A 12 -11.85 12.39 -2.00
N LEU A 13 -10.56 12.22 -2.24
CA LEU A 13 -9.96 12.53 -3.53
C LEU A 13 -10.52 11.65 -4.67
N ALA A 14 -10.79 10.37 -4.41
CA ALA A 14 -11.46 9.51 -5.37
C ALA A 14 -12.84 10.07 -5.76
N GLN A 15 -13.66 10.45 -4.78
CA GLN A 15 -14.98 11.06 -5.01
C GLN A 15 -14.90 12.36 -5.80
N GLU A 16 -13.89 13.20 -5.54
CA GLU A 16 -13.66 14.44 -6.29
C GLU A 16 -13.24 14.17 -7.75
N CYS A 17 -12.61 13.03 -8.01
CA CYS A 17 -12.15 12.59 -9.32
C CYS A 17 -13.16 11.70 -10.08
N ASP A 18 -14.32 11.36 -9.52
CA ASP A 18 -15.29 10.42 -10.13
C ASP A 18 -15.71 10.78 -11.58
N ASN A 19 -15.67 12.07 -11.94
CA ASN A 19 -16.01 12.57 -13.28
C ASN A 19 -14.78 12.98 -14.12
N GLN A 20 -13.59 12.55 -13.70
CA GLN A 20 -12.31 12.84 -14.34
C GLN A 20 -11.66 11.54 -14.83
N SER A 21 -10.66 11.64 -15.71
CA SER A 21 -9.89 10.47 -16.18
C SER A 21 -8.78 10.06 -15.19
N VAL A 22 -9.03 10.17 -13.89
CA VAL A 22 -8.05 9.91 -12.82
C VAL A 22 -8.65 8.91 -11.82
N ASN A 23 -8.00 7.74 -11.68
CA ASN A 23 -8.35 6.75 -10.66
C ASN A 23 -7.45 6.95 -9.43
N VAL A 24 -8.05 6.97 -8.24
CA VAL A 24 -7.36 7.16 -6.97
C VAL A 24 -7.60 5.95 -6.08
N GLN A 25 -6.54 5.19 -5.81
CA GLN A 25 -6.59 4.01 -4.96
C GLN A 25 -5.61 4.11 -3.79
N THR A 26 -5.95 3.47 -2.67
CA THR A 26 -5.03 3.25 -1.54
C THR A 26 -4.73 1.77 -1.42
N ILE A 27 -3.45 1.42 -1.27
CA ILE A 27 -2.99 0.05 -1.10
C ILE A 27 -2.33 -0.07 0.27
N THR A 28 -2.81 -1.03 1.06
CA THR A 28 -2.12 -1.47 2.27
C THR A 28 -1.32 -2.72 1.92
N PRO A 29 0.01 -2.62 1.80
CA PRO A 29 0.82 -3.77 1.46
C PRO A 29 0.84 -4.79 2.60
N PRO A 30 1.02 -6.08 2.30
CA PRO A 30 1.36 -7.07 3.31
C PRO A 30 2.72 -6.77 3.96
N PRO A 31 3.05 -7.40 5.10
CA PRO A 31 4.41 -7.38 5.64
C PRO A 31 5.43 -7.87 4.60
N MET A 32 6.49 -7.10 4.39
CA MET A 32 7.53 -7.40 3.40
C MET A 32 8.92 -7.25 4.00
N HIS A 33 9.85 -8.02 3.45
CA HIS A 33 11.26 -7.96 3.82
C HIS A 33 11.88 -6.64 3.34
N THR A 34 11.84 -5.62 4.21
CA THR A 34 12.33 -4.27 3.94
C THR A 34 13.01 -3.67 5.17
N PRO A 35 13.93 -2.69 5.01
CA PRO A 35 14.53 -1.98 6.13
C PRO A 35 13.50 -1.28 7.04
N LEU A 36 12.41 -0.77 6.46
CA LEU A 36 11.33 -0.12 7.23
C LEU A 36 10.63 -1.13 8.16
N ARG A 37 10.31 -2.33 7.65
CA ARG A 37 9.69 -3.39 8.47
C ARG A 37 10.64 -3.86 9.56
N ALA A 38 11.92 -4.09 9.24
CA ALA A 38 12.93 -4.49 10.21
C ALA A 38 13.07 -3.47 11.36
N LYS A 39 13.00 -2.16 11.06
CA LYS A 39 13.01 -1.12 12.09
C LYS A 39 11.74 -1.13 12.97
N ALA A 40 10.58 -1.38 12.38
CA ALA A 40 9.30 -1.34 13.08
C ALA A 40 8.97 -2.63 13.86
N TRP A 41 9.50 -3.79 13.43
CA TRP A 41 9.37 -5.09 14.09
C TRP A 41 10.73 -5.80 14.18
N PRO A 42 11.64 -5.35 15.08
CA PRO A 42 13.03 -5.81 15.11
C PRO A 42 13.22 -7.29 15.51
N ALA A 43 12.23 -7.89 16.19
CA ALA A 43 12.27 -9.29 16.62
C ALA A 43 11.58 -10.26 15.64
N GLU A 44 11.04 -9.77 14.53
CA GLU A 44 10.39 -10.61 13.52
C GLU A 44 11.42 -11.32 12.63
N ASN A 45 11.17 -12.58 12.27
CA ASN A 45 12.05 -13.32 11.35
C ASN A 45 11.91 -12.78 9.91
N PRO A 46 12.97 -12.21 9.31
CA PRO A 46 12.88 -11.68 7.95
C PRO A 46 12.62 -12.76 6.88
N GLY A 47 13.03 -14.01 7.15
CA GLY A 47 12.86 -15.14 6.23
C GLY A 47 11.41 -15.60 6.07
N SER A 48 10.49 -15.18 6.95
CA SER A 48 9.05 -15.47 6.83
C SER A 48 8.27 -14.39 6.07
N LEU A 49 8.92 -13.33 5.60
CA LEU A 49 8.29 -12.20 4.91
C LEU A 49 8.47 -12.31 3.40
N ALA A 50 7.44 -11.93 2.65
CA ALA A 50 7.52 -11.83 1.19
C ALA A 50 8.56 -10.78 0.77
N LYS A 51 9.25 -10.99 -0.34
CA LYS A 51 10.10 -9.93 -0.93
C LYS A 51 9.21 -8.92 -1.66
N PRO A 52 9.64 -7.65 -1.78
CA PRO A 52 8.84 -6.65 -2.51
C PRO A 52 8.45 -7.06 -3.93
N LEU A 53 9.32 -7.80 -4.63
CA LEU A 53 9.04 -8.29 -5.98
C LEU A 53 7.87 -9.28 -6.01
N ASP A 54 7.72 -10.12 -4.98
CA ASP A 54 6.66 -11.11 -4.87
C ASP A 54 5.28 -10.44 -4.69
N VAL A 55 5.25 -9.18 -4.26
CA VAL A 55 4.04 -8.38 -3.98
C VAL A 55 3.72 -7.42 -5.13
N ALA A 56 4.62 -7.24 -6.10
CA ALA A 56 4.48 -6.23 -7.16
C ALA A 56 3.19 -6.37 -8.00
N ALA A 57 2.68 -7.59 -8.16
CA ALA A 57 1.42 -7.85 -8.87
C ALA A 57 0.23 -7.08 -8.26
N LEU A 58 0.15 -6.98 -6.92
CA LEU A 58 -0.91 -6.22 -6.23
C LEU A 58 -0.95 -4.75 -6.66
N TYR A 59 0.21 -4.16 -6.92
CA TYR A 59 0.32 -2.78 -7.36
C TYR A 59 -0.06 -2.63 -8.83
N LEU A 60 0.30 -3.61 -9.66
CA LEU A 60 -0.03 -3.60 -11.07
C LEU A 60 -1.54 -3.74 -11.28
N ASP A 61 -2.19 -4.65 -10.55
CA ASP A 61 -3.64 -4.83 -10.61
C ASP A 61 -4.40 -3.54 -10.25
N ALA A 62 -3.92 -2.81 -9.24
CA ALA A 62 -4.51 -1.52 -8.84
C ALA A 62 -4.31 -0.39 -9.88
N LEU A 63 -3.32 -0.50 -10.78
CA LEU A 63 -3.07 0.51 -11.82
C LEU A 63 -3.88 0.28 -13.10
N ILE A 64 -4.30 -0.97 -13.35
CA ILE A 64 -4.96 -1.35 -14.61
C ILE A 64 -6.49 -1.40 -14.48
N GLN A 65 -7.02 -1.29 -13.25
CA GLN A 65 -8.47 -1.18 -12.97
C GLN A 65 -9.03 0.21 -13.30
#